data_AF-A0A2V0NJR2-F1
#
_entry.id   AF-A0A2V0NJR2-F1
#
_cell.length_a   1.000
_cell.length_b   1.000
_cell.length_c   1.000
_cell.angle_alpha   90.00
_cell.angle_beta   90.00
_cell.angle_gamma   90.00
#
_symmetry.space_group_name_H-M   'P 1'
#
loop_
_entity.id
_entity.type
_entity.pdbx_description
1 polymer ?
#
loop_
_entity_poly.entity_id
_entity_poly.type
_entity_poly.pdbx_seq_one_letter_code
_entity_poly.pdbx_strand_id
1 'polypeptide(L)'
;MFARLFGGGKQQTPVAPSAGGSAGASGQVINAMQGLSEREEQLEKKKLLLEKKINDEMEKAREFTRQKKKSQALMCLKKKKMYEQQLERLDALVSRVMEQKNMLEEQQTTLGVLSDMAQAAKAQKKTMAEMKIDNIDATLEEIQDLGDQMRQINEAVAQPVGMFADMDEDALENELAELEQEELDNQLLEPAPVPATKAPSAGEKLPNAPTGAAKSKQKTQEELELEALQQELAI
;
A
#
# COMPACT_ATOMS: atom_id res chain seq x y z
N MET A 1 2.48 -70.85 13.29
CA MET A 1 2.45 -70.38 11.88
C MET A 1 1.94 -68.96 11.96
N PHE A 2 2.67 -67.90 11.64
CA PHE A 2 2.92 -67.46 10.27
C PHE A 2 4.15 -66.54 10.25
N ALA A 3 5.22 -67.02 9.60
CA ALA A 3 6.25 -66.14 9.06
C ALA A 3 5.74 -65.62 7.71
N ARG A 4 5.47 -64.31 7.63
CA ARG A 4 5.36 -63.50 6.39
C ARG A 4 4.97 -62.07 6.77
N LEU A 5 5.97 -61.29 7.18
CA LEU A 5 5.82 -59.83 7.31
C LEU A 5 7.10 -59.09 6.91
N PHE A 6 7.81 -59.62 5.91
CA PHE A 6 8.98 -58.96 5.31
C PHE A 6 8.93 -59.09 3.78
N GLY A 7 8.37 -58.06 3.15
CA GLY A 7 8.60 -57.66 1.77
C GLY A 7 8.61 -56.14 1.82
N GLY A 8 9.75 -55.48 1.65
CA GLY A 8 10.40 -55.38 0.35
C GLY A 8 9.85 -54.20 -0.43
N GLY A 9 9.79 -53.01 0.18
CA GLY A 9 9.45 -51.76 -0.48
C GLY A 9 10.51 -50.73 -0.13
N LYS A 10 11.40 -50.43 -1.09
CA LYS A 10 12.29 -49.26 -1.03
C LYS A 10 11.44 -48.02 -0.75
N GLN A 11 11.50 -47.49 0.47
CA GLN A 11 11.14 -46.11 0.73
C GLN A 11 12.17 -45.25 0.00
N GLN A 12 11.76 -44.65 -1.11
CA GLN A 12 12.38 -43.43 -1.59
C GLN A 12 12.23 -42.40 -0.47
N THR A 13 13.30 -42.17 0.28
CA THR A 13 13.43 -40.97 1.09
C THR A 13 13.36 -39.77 0.13
N PRO A 14 12.50 -38.76 0.38
CA PRO A 14 12.54 -37.54 -0.40
C PRO A 14 13.92 -36.93 -0.20
N VAL A 15 14.65 -36.79 -1.31
CA VAL A 15 15.93 -36.08 -1.36
C VAL A 15 15.73 -34.70 -0.75
N ALA A 16 16.44 -34.43 0.35
CA ALA A 16 16.58 -33.10 0.91
C ALA A 16 17.03 -32.13 -0.21
N PRO A 17 16.49 -30.90 -0.25
CA PRO A 17 16.91 -29.94 -1.26
C PRO A 17 18.39 -29.64 -1.03
N SER A 18 19.20 -29.94 -2.06
CA SER A 18 20.63 -29.70 -2.06
C SER A 18 20.93 -28.21 -1.93
N ALA A 19 21.99 -27.90 -1.19
CA ALA A 19 22.70 -26.63 -1.12
C ALA A 19 22.54 -25.72 -2.36
N GLY A 20 21.58 -24.79 -2.27
CA GLY A 20 21.35 -23.67 -3.18
C GLY A 20 20.74 -22.46 -2.45
N GLY A 21 21.04 -22.35 -1.14
CA GLY A 21 20.16 -21.74 -0.13
C GLY A 21 19.93 -20.23 -0.19
N SER A 22 20.82 -19.42 -0.79
CA SER A 22 20.61 -17.96 -0.87
C SER A 22 20.07 -17.50 -2.23
N ALA A 23 20.58 -18.05 -3.33
CA ALA A 23 20.12 -17.69 -4.68
C ALA A 23 18.66 -18.13 -4.94
N GLY A 24 18.25 -19.27 -4.39
CA GLY A 24 16.86 -19.74 -4.44
C GLY A 24 15.91 -18.89 -3.60
N ALA A 25 16.33 -18.49 -2.40
CA ALA A 25 15.54 -17.64 -1.51
C ALA A 25 15.36 -16.23 -2.09
N SER A 26 16.42 -15.65 -2.65
CA SER A 26 16.34 -14.34 -3.30
C SER A 26 15.42 -14.34 -4.53
N GLY A 27 15.49 -15.39 -5.37
CA GLY A 27 14.55 -15.55 -6.49
C GLY A 27 13.09 -15.71 -6.05
N GLN A 28 12.84 -16.37 -4.91
CA GLN A 28 11.50 -16.48 -4.33
C GLN A 28 10.96 -15.13 -3.83
N VAL A 29 11.81 -14.33 -3.17
CA VAL A 29 11.46 -12.98 -2.70
C VAL A 29 11.12 -12.07 -3.89
N ILE A 30 11.92 -12.09 -4.96
CA ILE A 30 11.64 -11.32 -6.19
C ILE A 30 10.29 -11.70 -6.81
N ASN A 31 10.03 -13.01 -6.95
CA ASN A 31 8.75 -13.49 -7.50
C ASN A 31 7.56 -13.10 -6.62
N ALA A 32 7.73 -13.12 -5.29
CA ALA A 32 6.69 -12.69 -4.35
C ALA A 32 6.41 -11.18 -4.47
N MET A 33 7.45 -10.34 -4.61
CA MET A 33 7.30 -8.90 -4.85
C MET A 33 6.56 -8.60 -6.16
N GLN A 34 6.85 -9.36 -7.22
CA GLN A 34 6.13 -9.23 -8.49
C GLN A 34 4.64 -9.59 -8.33
N GLY A 35 4.34 -10.70 -7.66
CA GLY A 35 2.95 -11.10 -7.37
C GLY A 35 2.19 -10.08 -6.52
N LEU A 36 2.84 -9.46 -5.54
CA LEU A 36 2.26 -8.37 -4.74
C LEU A 36 2.00 -7.11 -5.58
N SER A 37 2.88 -6.79 -6.53
CA SER A 37 2.71 -5.64 -7.43
C SER A 37 1.52 -5.83 -8.38
N GLU A 38 1.35 -7.02 -8.94
CA GLU A 38 0.16 -7.35 -9.74
C GLU A 38 -1.13 -7.28 -8.90
N ARG A 39 -1.05 -7.71 -7.63
CA ARG A 39 -2.18 -7.67 -6.71
C ARG A 39 -2.58 -6.23 -6.36
N GLU A 40 -1.59 -5.36 -6.12
CA GLU A 40 -1.75 -3.93 -5.88
C GLU A 40 -2.49 -3.26 -7.05
N GLU A 41 -2.02 -3.46 -8.28
CA GLU A 41 -2.65 -2.90 -9.49
C GLU A 41 -4.13 -3.34 -9.61
N GLN A 42 -4.44 -4.60 -9.31
CA GLN A 42 -5.82 -5.09 -9.31
C GLN A 42 -6.68 -4.47 -8.19
N LEU A 43 -6.10 -4.20 -7.01
CA LEU A 43 -6.81 -3.55 -5.92
C LEU A 43 -7.10 -2.09 -6.27
N GLU A 44 -6.15 -1.36 -6.86
CA GLU A 44 -6.35 0.01 -7.34
C GLU A 44 -7.46 0.11 -8.40
N LYS A 45 -7.46 -0.78 -9.40
CA LYS A 45 -8.54 -0.83 -10.40
C LYS A 45 -9.92 -1.06 -9.76
N LYS A 46 -9.99 -1.88 -8.70
CA LYS A 46 -11.23 -2.11 -7.95
C LYS A 46 -11.65 -0.89 -7.15
N LYS A 47 -10.71 -0.15 -6.54
CA LYS A 47 -10.97 1.11 -5.84
C LYS A 47 -11.60 2.13 -6.78
N LEU A 48 -11.00 2.37 -7.94
CA LEU A 48 -11.52 3.30 -8.96
C LEU A 48 -12.96 2.95 -9.39
N LEU A 49 -13.26 1.65 -9.54
CA LEU A 49 -14.62 1.21 -9.86
C LEU A 49 -15.61 1.49 -8.72
N LEU A 50 -15.20 1.30 -7.46
CA LEU A 50 -16.05 1.60 -6.30
C LEU A 50 -16.27 3.10 -6.15
N GLU A 51 -15.24 3.94 -6.32
CA GLU A 51 -15.35 5.40 -6.32
C GLU A 51 -16.37 5.87 -7.36
N LYS A 52 -16.31 5.32 -8.58
CA LYS A 52 -17.32 5.62 -9.61
C LYS A 52 -18.73 5.22 -9.15
N LYS A 53 -18.90 4.04 -8.55
CA LYS A 53 -20.21 3.58 -8.05
C LYS A 53 -20.74 4.43 -6.90
N ILE A 54 -19.85 4.94 -6.03
CA ILE A 54 -20.19 5.86 -4.95
C ILE A 54 -20.75 7.15 -5.53
N ASN A 55 -20.04 7.74 -6.50
CA ASN A 55 -20.49 8.95 -7.19
C ASN A 55 -21.82 8.74 -7.92
N ASP A 56 -21.98 7.61 -8.62
CA ASP A 56 -23.23 7.28 -9.33
C ASP A 56 -24.42 7.14 -8.37
N GLU A 57 -24.26 6.52 -7.20
CA GLU A 57 -25.34 6.42 -6.20
C GLU A 57 -25.60 7.76 -5.49
N MET A 58 -24.58 8.61 -5.31
CA MET A 58 -24.76 9.96 -4.79
C MET A 58 -25.61 10.85 -5.71
N GLU A 59 -25.30 10.84 -7.01
CA GLU A 59 -26.08 11.60 -8.00
C GLU A 59 -27.53 11.10 -8.08
N LYS A 60 -27.76 9.79 -8.01
CA LYS A 60 -29.12 9.22 -7.92
C LYS A 60 -29.84 9.63 -6.64
N ALA A 61 -29.14 9.66 -5.50
CA ALA A 61 -29.73 10.09 -4.24
C ALA A 61 -30.20 11.55 -4.33
N ARG A 62 -29.35 12.45 -4.85
CA ARG A 62 -29.69 13.86 -5.11
C ARG A 62 -30.93 13.99 -6.00
N GLU A 63 -30.97 13.24 -7.11
CA GLU A 63 -32.10 13.26 -8.03
C GLU A 63 -33.41 12.79 -7.37
N PHE A 64 -33.37 11.71 -6.57
CA PHE A 64 -34.56 11.26 -5.84
C PHE A 64 -34.99 12.23 -4.74
N THR A 65 -34.05 12.93 -4.11
CA THR A 65 -34.33 14.01 -3.15
C THR A 65 -35.07 15.17 -3.81
N ARG A 66 -34.60 15.64 -4.99
CA ARG A 66 -35.31 16.66 -5.80
C ARG A 66 -36.73 16.24 -6.16
N GLN A 67 -36.92 14.97 -6.49
CA GLN A 67 -38.23 14.39 -6.80
C GLN A 67 -39.10 14.13 -5.55
N LYS A 68 -38.62 14.46 -4.34
CA LYS A 68 -39.29 14.19 -3.05
C LYS A 68 -39.56 12.71 -2.79
N LYS A 69 -38.75 11.82 -3.37
CA LYS A 69 -38.86 10.36 -3.24
C LYS A 69 -37.94 9.82 -2.15
N LYS A 70 -38.23 10.19 -0.91
CA LYS A 70 -37.40 9.91 0.29
C LYS A 70 -36.93 8.46 0.41
N SER A 71 -37.83 7.49 0.22
CA SER A 71 -37.48 6.06 0.33
C SER A 71 -36.46 5.60 -0.74
N GLN A 72 -36.53 6.14 -1.95
CA GLN A 72 -35.57 5.82 -3.02
C GLN A 72 -34.22 6.49 -2.81
N ALA A 73 -34.22 7.75 -2.32
CA ALA A 73 -32.99 8.45 -1.92
C ALA A 73 -32.25 7.69 -0.81
N LEU A 74 -32.97 7.26 0.24
CA LEU A 74 -32.40 6.44 1.33
C LEU A 74 -31.77 5.14 0.81
N MET A 75 -32.42 4.47 -0.15
CA MET A 75 -31.88 3.23 -0.74
C MET A 75 -30.55 3.49 -1.48
N CYS A 76 -30.44 4.61 -2.20
CA CYS A 76 -29.19 5.02 -2.86
C CYS A 76 -28.09 5.35 -1.85
N LEU A 77 -28.41 6.11 -0.78
CA LEU A 77 -27.45 6.41 0.29
C LEU A 77 -26.95 5.15 1.01
N LYS A 78 -27.84 4.17 1.25
CA LYS A 78 -27.44 2.88 1.84
C LYS A 78 -26.47 2.10 0.93
N LYS A 79 -26.69 2.13 -0.39
CA LYS A 79 -25.76 1.52 -1.36
C LYS A 79 -24.42 2.25 -1.43
N LYS A 80 -24.44 3.59 -1.45
CA LYS A 80 -23.24 4.43 -1.38
C LYS A 80 -22.40 4.05 -0.15
N LYS A 81 -23.00 4.04 1.05
CA LYS A 81 -22.29 3.69 2.29
C LYS A 81 -21.73 2.26 2.26
N MET A 82 -22.45 1.30 1.67
CA MET A 82 -21.94 -0.06 1.44
C MET A 82 -20.70 -0.09 0.53
N TYR A 83 -20.66 0.77 -0.50
CA TYR A 83 -19.49 0.88 -1.38
C TYR A 83 -18.32 1.60 -0.69
N GLU A 84 -18.58 2.64 0.12
CA GLU A 84 -17.56 3.34 0.93
C GLU A 84 -16.88 2.37 1.91
N GLN A 85 -17.64 1.53 2.61
CA GLN A 85 -17.09 0.46 3.44
C GLN A 85 -16.24 -0.57 2.67
N GLN A 86 -16.60 -0.84 1.41
CA GLN A 86 -15.79 -1.72 0.57
C GLN A 86 -14.51 -1.03 0.13
N LEU A 87 -14.57 0.27 -0.18
CA LEU A 87 -13.41 1.08 -0.55
C LEU A 87 -12.41 1.15 0.61
N GLU A 88 -12.87 1.45 1.82
CA GLU A 88 -12.05 1.47 3.03
C GLU A 88 -11.36 0.12 3.30
N ARG A 89 -12.09 -0.99 3.09
CA ARG A 89 -11.49 -2.34 3.18
C ARG A 89 -10.43 -2.57 2.11
N LEU A 90 -10.61 -2.06 0.89
CA LEU A 90 -9.59 -2.14 -0.15
C LEU A 90 -8.39 -1.25 0.18
N ASP A 91 -8.59 -0.08 0.78
CA ASP A 91 -7.49 0.79 1.25
C ASP A 91 -6.62 0.07 2.27
N ALA A 92 -7.23 -0.53 3.29
CA ALA A 92 -6.50 -1.32 4.28
C ALA A 92 -5.73 -2.49 3.65
N LEU A 93 -6.29 -3.13 2.62
CA LEU A 93 -5.61 -4.19 1.88
C LEU A 93 -4.43 -3.66 1.05
N VAL A 94 -4.56 -2.49 0.42
CA VAL A 94 -3.47 -1.85 -0.33
C VAL A 94 -2.33 -1.49 0.62
N SER A 95 -2.61 -0.86 1.77
CA SER A 95 -1.60 -0.57 2.78
C SER A 95 -0.85 -1.82 3.24
N ARG A 96 -1.58 -2.91 3.50
CA ARG A 96 -0.95 -4.19 3.86
C ARG A 96 -0.06 -4.77 2.75
N VAL A 97 -0.47 -4.65 1.49
CA VAL A 97 0.34 -5.09 0.35
C VAL A 97 1.62 -4.25 0.25
N MET A 98 1.53 -2.93 0.40
CA MET A 98 2.68 -2.03 0.41
C MET A 98 3.65 -2.36 1.56
N GLU A 99 3.14 -2.55 2.79
CA GLU A 99 3.94 -2.98 3.94
C GLU A 99 4.68 -4.30 3.65
N GLN A 100 4.01 -5.27 3.05
CA GLN A 100 4.63 -6.55 2.70
C GLN A 100 5.68 -6.42 1.60
N LYS A 101 5.48 -5.54 0.60
CA LYS A 101 6.49 -5.25 -0.43
C LYS A 101 7.74 -4.65 0.21
N ASN A 102 7.59 -3.64 1.07
CA ASN A 102 8.72 -3.03 1.77
C ASN A 102 9.49 -4.05 2.61
N MET A 103 8.78 -4.92 3.35
CA MET A 103 9.40 -6.01 4.10
C MET A 103 10.20 -6.97 3.20
N LEU A 104 9.67 -7.33 2.03
CA LEU A 104 10.37 -8.19 1.07
C LEU A 104 11.58 -7.50 0.44
N GLU A 105 11.53 -6.18 0.21
CA GLU A 105 12.68 -5.40 -0.27
C GLU A 105 13.81 -5.36 0.77
N GLU A 106 13.47 -5.19 2.05
CA GLU A 106 14.41 -5.29 3.17
C GLU A 106 15.02 -6.70 3.28
N GLN A 107 14.19 -7.73 3.14
CA GLN A 107 14.67 -9.13 3.12
C GLN A 107 15.58 -9.38 1.93
N GLN A 108 15.25 -8.87 0.75
CA GLN A 108 16.07 -9.01 -0.45
C GLN A 108 17.44 -8.36 -0.27
N THR A 109 17.48 -7.17 0.34
CA THR A 109 18.74 -6.48 0.67
C THR A 109 19.57 -7.30 1.65
N THR A 110 18.94 -7.82 2.71
CA THR A 110 19.59 -8.67 3.71
C THR A 110 20.18 -9.94 3.07
N LEU A 111 19.44 -10.59 2.17
CA LEU A 111 19.92 -11.76 1.42
C LEU A 111 21.11 -11.42 0.53
N GLY A 112 21.13 -10.23 -0.08
CA GLY A 112 22.26 -9.72 -0.84
C GLY A 112 23.53 -9.60 0.01
N VAL A 113 23.42 -8.92 1.15
CA VAL A 113 24.54 -8.77 2.10
C VAL A 113 25.06 -10.13 2.59
N LEU A 114 24.16 -11.06 2.94
CA LEU A 114 24.56 -12.41 3.36
C LEU A 114 25.27 -13.19 2.25
N SER A 115 24.84 -13.02 0.99
CA SER A 115 25.52 -13.61 -0.16
C SER A 115 26.94 -13.05 -0.31
N ASP A 116 27.11 -11.73 -0.18
CA ASP A 116 28.42 -11.09 -0.29
C ASP A 116 29.36 -11.49 0.86
N MET A 117 28.84 -11.57 2.10
CA MET A 117 29.58 -12.09 3.25
C MET A 117 30.03 -13.53 3.02
N ALA A 118 29.17 -14.40 2.47
CA ALA A 118 29.53 -15.77 2.15
C ALA A 118 30.62 -15.87 1.06
N GLN A 119 30.61 -14.97 0.08
CA GLN A 119 31.66 -14.88 -0.92
C GLN A 119 32.98 -14.37 -0.33
N ALA A 120 32.94 -13.34 0.51
CA ALA A 120 34.10 -12.82 1.22
C ALA A 120 34.75 -13.88 2.12
N ALA A 121 33.96 -14.63 2.90
CA ALA A 121 34.46 -15.73 3.73
C ALA A 121 35.14 -16.84 2.91
N LYS A 122 34.58 -17.20 1.74
CA LYS A 122 35.22 -18.14 0.81
C LYS A 122 36.55 -17.62 0.28
N ALA A 123 36.62 -16.34 -0.11
CA ALA A 123 37.85 -15.71 -0.56
C ALA A 123 38.90 -15.69 0.55
N GLN A 124 38.52 -15.29 1.77
CA GLN A 124 39.39 -15.28 2.95
C GLN A 124 39.92 -16.68 3.27
N LYS A 125 39.06 -17.72 3.23
CA LYS A 125 39.48 -19.11 3.43
C LYS A 125 40.48 -19.57 2.38
N LYS A 126 40.27 -19.21 1.12
CA LYS A 126 41.18 -19.55 0.02
C LYS A 126 42.54 -18.86 0.22
N THR A 127 42.55 -17.58 0.55
CA THR A 127 43.78 -16.84 0.88
C THR A 127 44.53 -17.47 2.05
N MET A 128 43.83 -17.85 3.13
CA MET A 128 44.43 -18.52 4.29
C MET A 128 45.01 -19.90 3.94
N ALA A 129 44.34 -20.67 3.09
CA ALA A 129 44.83 -21.96 2.62
C ALA A 129 46.07 -21.83 1.71
N GLU A 130 46.13 -20.80 0.88
CA GLU A 130 47.30 -20.51 0.03
C GLU A 130 48.50 -19.99 0.86
N MET A 131 48.26 -19.39 2.02
CA MET A 131 49.32 -18.89 2.93
C MET A 131 50.00 -19.96 3.79
N LYS A 132 49.58 -21.24 3.75
CA LYS A 132 50.14 -22.38 4.53
C LYS A 132 50.46 -22.03 6.00
N ILE A 133 49.42 -21.91 6.83
CA ILE A 133 49.56 -21.82 8.29
C ILE A 133 49.07 -23.14 8.90
N ASP A 134 50.00 -24.02 9.24
CA ASP A 134 49.74 -25.25 9.98
C ASP A 134 49.50 -24.92 11.47
N ASN A 135 48.23 -24.73 11.87
CA ASN A 135 47.65 -25.05 13.20
C ASN A 135 46.16 -24.61 13.26
N ILE A 136 45.27 -25.60 13.47
CA ILE A 136 43.83 -25.57 13.12
C ILE A 136 42.90 -25.34 14.33
N ASP A 137 43.43 -25.17 15.54
CA ASP A 137 42.62 -25.25 16.76
C ASP A 137 41.71 -24.02 17.02
N ALA A 138 41.97 -22.86 16.40
CA ALA A 138 41.14 -21.65 16.53
C ALA A 138 39.93 -21.61 15.58
N THR A 139 39.90 -22.46 14.54
CA THR A 139 38.83 -22.44 13.51
C THR A 139 37.53 -23.13 13.96
N LEU A 140 37.54 -23.68 15.18
CA LEU A 140 36.41 -24.29 15.87
C LEU A 140 35.46 -23.27 16.52
N GLU A 141 35.86 -22.00 16.66
CA GLU A 141 35.06 -20.96 17.36
C GLU A 141 34.13 -20.18 16.41
N GLU A 142 34.58 -19.85 15.20
CA GLU A 142 33.79 -19.04 14.23
C GLU A 142 32.58 -19.74 13.60
N ILE A 143 32.43 -21.06 13.78
CA ILE A 143 31.32 -21.85 13.21
C ILE A 143 30.16 -22.00 14.21
N GLN A 144 30.38 -21.80 15.51
CA GLN A 144 29.32 -21.90 16.53
C GLN A 144 28.44 -20.63 16.60
N ASP A 145 28.99 -19.45 16.33
CA ASP A 145 28.24 -18.17 16.39
C ASP A 145 27.13 -18.03 15.31
N LEU A 146 27.21 -18.77 14.20
CA LEU A 146 26.20 -18.74 13.13
C LEU A 146 24.88 -19.46 13.52
N GLY A 147 24.90 -20.31 14.56
CA GLY A 147 23.75 -21.11 15.01
C GLY A 147 22.74 -20.37 15.89
N ASP A 148 23.15 -19.28 16.55
CA ASP A 148 22.28 -18.55 17.48
C ASP A 148 21.52 -17.39 16.82
N GLN A 149 22.01 -16.88 15.70
CA GLN A 149 21.33 -15.82 14.92
C GLN A 149 20.03 -16.29 14.22
N MET A 150 19.87 -17.59 13.91
CA MET A 150 18.65 -18.10 13.25
C MET A 150 17.45 -18.33 14.18
N ARG A 151 17.66 -18.41 15.51
CA ARG A 151 16.57 -18.64 16.47
C ARG A 151 15.79 -17.36 16.82
N GLN A 152 16.46 -16.21 16.89
CA GLN A 152 15.82 -14.92 17.15
C GLN A 152 14.87 -14.46 16.03
N ILE A 153 15.10 -14.88 14.78
CA ILE A 153 14.28 -14.50 13.63
C ILE A 153 12.87 -15.14 13.68
N ASN A 154 12.73 -16.32 14.32
CA ASN A 154 11.45 -17.02 14.42
C ASN A 154 10.48 -16.44 15.47
N GLU A 155 10.98 -15.67 16.43
CA GLU A 155 10.17 -15.17 17.55
C GLU A 155 9.56 -13.77 17.29
N ALA A 156 10.14 -13.01 16.34
CA ALA A 156 9.76 -11.62 16.08
C ALA A 156 8.58 -11.43 15.10
N VAL A 157 8.08 -12.48 14.44
CA VAL A 157 7.11 -12.36 13.31
C VAL A 157 5.68 -12.77 13.69
N ALA A 158 5.44 -13.20 14.94
CA ALA A 158 4.14 -13.70 15.37
C ALA A 158 3.22 -12.58 15.92
N GLN A 159 2.27 -12.18 15.07
CA GLN A 159 0.91 -11.65 15.34
C GLN A 159 0.67 -10.14 15.12
N PRO A 160 -0.34 -9.83 14.30
CA PRO A 160 -1.41 -8.93 14.75
C PRO A 160 -2.83 -9.46 14.46
N VAL A 161 -3.76 -9.16 15.37
CA VAL A 161 -5.18 -9.53 15.36
C VAL A 161 -6.07 -8.32 15.71
N GLY A 162 -7.22 -8.19 15.04
CA GLY A 162 -8.43 -7.46 15.52
C GLY A 162 -8.97 -6.43 14.52
N MET A 163 -9.93 -6.72 13.62
CA MET A 163 -11.40 -6.91 13.74
C MET A 163 -12.24 -5.65 14.04
N PHE A 164 -13.17 -5.44 13.10
CA PHE A 164 -14.24 -4.45 12.94
C PHE A 164 -15.40 -4.60 13.95
N ALA A 165 -16.05 -3.47 14.26
CA ALA A 165 -17.47 -3.27 14.62
C ALA A 165 -17.66 -1.73 14.68
N ASP A 166 -18.73 -1.04 14.32
CA ASP A 166 -20.13 -1.30 13.97
C ASP A 166 -20.57 -0.09 13.11
N MET A 167 -21.57 -0.22 12.24
CA MET A 167 -22.10 0.92 11.47
C MET A 167 -23.49 1.28 11.93
N ASP A 168 -23.66 2.57 12.27
CA ASP A 168 -24.84 3.13 12.92
C ASP A 168 -25.84 3.71 11.89
N GLU A 169 -27.13 3.41 12.08
CA GLU A 169 -28.23 3.74 11.15
C GLU A 169 -28.79 5.15 11.41
N ASP A 170 -28.65 5.70 12.62
CA ASP A 170 -29.01 7.09 12.95
C ASP A 170 -28.09 8.11 12.24
N ALA A 171 -26.84 7.72 11.98
CA ALA A 171 -25.89 8.53 11.22
C ALA A 171 -26.32 8.71 9.74
N LEU A 172 -27.04 7.74 9.18
CA LEU A 172 -27.56 7.83 7.81
C LEU A 172 -28.74 8.81 7.69
N GLU A 173 -29.58 8.92 8.73
CA GLU A 173 -30.71 9.85 8.71
C GLU A 173 -30.25 11.31 8.81
N ASN A 174 -29.19 11.58 9.57
CA ASN A 174 -28.55 12.91 9.61
C ASN A 174 -27.91 13.30 8.27
N GLU A 175 -27.19 12.39 7.60
CA GLU A 175 -26.59 12.66 6.28
C GLU A 175 -27.67 13.00 5.24
N LEU A 176 -28.84 12.34 5.30
CA LEU A 176 -29.96 12.68 4.43
C LEU A 176 -30.51 14.08 4.72
N ALA A 177 -30.62 14.48 5.99
CA ALA A 177 -31.13 15.80 6.36
C ALA A 177 -30.21 16.93 5.90
N GLU A 178 -28.89 16.74 5.97
CA GLU A 178 -27.91 17.68 5.41
C GLU A 178 -28.02 17.80 3.89
N LEU A 179 -28.17 16.68 3.17
CA LEU A 179 -28.36 16.70 1.71
C LEU A 179 -29.67 17.39 1.29
N GLU A 180 -30.75 17.20 2.05
CA GLU A 180 -32.02 17.90 1.81
C GLU A 180 -31.85 19.43 1.97
N GLN A 181 -31.09 19.86 2.97
CA GLN A 181 -30.76 21.27 3.23
C GLN A 181 -29.85 21.87 2.14
N GLU A 182 -28.78 21.17 1.74
CA GLU A 182 -27.84 21.61 0.70
C GLU A 182 -28.54 21.79 -0.65
N GLU A 183 -29.47 20.90 -1.00
CA GLU A 183 -30.24 20.98 -2.23
C GLU A 183 -31.28 22.11 -2.20
N LEU A 184 -31.88 22.38 -1.03
CA LEU A 184 -32.73 23.56 -0.82
C LEU A 184 -31.95 24.87 -1.02
N ASP A 185 -30.74 24.94 -0.45
CA ASP A 185 -29.86 26.10 -0.58
C ASP A 185 -29.41 26.29 -2.04
N ASN A 186 -29.08 25.20 -2.76
CA ASN A 186 -28.76 25.25 -4.19
C ASN A 186 -29.95 25.73 -5.04
N GLN A 187 -31.17 25.28 -4.76
CA GLN A 187 -32.38 25.78 -5.43
C GLN A 187 -32.65 27.26 -5.13
N LEU A 188 -32.27 27.77 -3.95
CA LEU A 188 -32.36 29.19 -3.62
C LEU A 188 -31.24 30.03 -4.26
N LEU A 189 -30.07 29.43 -4.52
CA LEU A 189 -28.94 30.07 -5.20
C LEU A 189 -29.08 30.08 -6.73
N GLU A 190 -29.97 29.27 -7.31
CA GLU A 190 -30.29 29.36 -8.73
C GLU A 190 -30.91 30.74 -9.03
N PRO A 191 -30.24 31.60 -9.83
CA PRO A 191 -30.75 32.92 -10.11
C PRO A 191 -32.08 32.79 -10.84
N ALA A 192 -33.14 33.41 -10.30
CA ALA A 192 -34.40 33.55 -11.00
C ALA A 192 -34.13 34.03 -12.43
N PRO A 193 -34.74 33.43 -13.47
CA PRO A 193 -34.53 33.85 -14.84
C PRO A 193 -35.00 35.30 -14.96
N VAL A 194 -34.04 36.24 -14.94
CA VAL A 194 -34.31 37.65 -15.16
C VAL A 194 -34.84 37.78 -16.58
N PRO A 195 -36.04 38.37 -16.78
CA PRO A 195 -36.49 38.70 -18.11
C PRO A 195 -35.42 39.57 -18.76
N ALA A 196 -34.93 39.18 -19.93
CA ALA A 196 -33.97 39.96 -20.71
C ALA A 196 -34.64 41.24 -21.24
N THR A 197 -34.92 42.20 -20.36
CA THR A 197 -35.25 43.57 -20.76
C THR A 197 -33.96 44.25 -21.19
N LYS A 198 -33.78 44.38 -22.51
CA LYS A 198 -32.79 45.27 -23.13
C LYS A 198 -32.90 46.66 -22.49
N ALA A 199 -31.87 47.08 -21.77
CA ALA A 199 -31.60 48.48 -21.46
C ALA A 199 -30.34 48.93 -22.21
N PRO A 200 -30.29 50.19 -22.69
CA PRO A 200 -29.34 50.63 -23.70
C PRO A 200 -27.94 50.86 -23.13
N SER A 201 -26.95 50.61 -23.97
CA SER A 201 -25.53 50.82 -23.70
C SER A 201 -25.24 52.30 -23.43
N ALA A 202 -24.85 52.64 -22.20
CA ALA A 202 -24.25 53.91 -21.86
C ALA A 202 -22.88 53.62 -21.24
N GLY A 203 -21.83 53.99 -21.98
CA GLY A 203 -20.45 53.79 -21.56
C GLY A 203 -20.08 54.76 -20.44
N GLU A 204 -19.57 54.22 -19.34
CA GLU A 204 -18.81 54.97 -18.35
C GLU A 204 -17.49 54.24 -18.09
N LYS A 205 -16.40 54.99 -18.31
CA LYS A 205 -15.02 54.54 -18.05
C LYS A 205 -14.78 54.54 -16.54
N LEU A 206 -14.45 53.38 -15.98
CA LEU A 206 -13.89 53.27 -14.63
C LEU A 206 -12.35 53.40 -14.66
N PRO A 207 -11.73 54.01 -13.63
CA PRO A 207 -10.28 54.22 -13.57
C PRO A 207 -9.51 52.95 -13.16
N ASN A 208 -8.27 52.82 -13.67
CA ASN A 208 -7.35 51.70 -13.46
C ASN A 208 -7.01 51.46 -11.97
N ALA A 209 -7.07 50.20 -11.54
CA ALA A 209 -6.50 49.71 -10.28
C ALA A 209 -5.00 49.38 -10.44
N PRO A 210 -4.16 49.52 -9.38
CA PRO A 210 -2.73 49.27 -9.48
C PRO A 210 -2.40 47.78 -9.49
N THR A 211 -1.50 47.40 -10.40
CA THR A 211 -0.84 46.10 -10.51
C THR A 211 0.22 45.95 -9.41
N GLY A 212 -0.16 45.31 -8.30
CA GLY A 212 0.78 44.83 -7.28
C GLY A 212 1.21 43.39 -7.59
N ALA A 213 2.47 43.22 -8.02
CA ALA A 213 3.06 41.91 -8.25
C ALA A 213 3.11 41.07 -6.97
N ALA A 214 2.57 39.84 -7.02
CA ALA A 214 2.70 38.86 -5.96
C ALA A 214 4.17 38.43 -5.82
N LYS A 215 4.73 38.56 -4.62
CA LYS A 215 6.08 38.08 -4.30
C LYS A 215 6.09 36.55 -4.34
N SER A 216 7.04 35.97 -5.06
CA SER A 216 7.32 34.53 -5.07
C SER A 216 7.73 34.07 -3.67
N LYS A 217 7.19 32.91 -3.23
CA LYS A 217 7.68 32.19 -2.06
C LYS A 217 9.14 31.82 -2.30
N GLN A 218 10.06 32.32 -1.47
CA GLN A 218 11.41 31.77 -1.41
C GLN A 218 11.34 30.39 -0.75
N LYS A 219 12.01 29.40 -1.36
CA LYS A 219 12.23 28.08 -0.76
C LYS A 219 12.96 28.28 0.58
N THR A 220 12.54 27.51 1.57
CA THR A 220 13.13 27.56 2.92
C THR A 220 14.48 26.84 2.95
N GLN A 221 15.32 27.16 3.94
CA GLN A 221 16.63 26.52 4.13
C GLN A 221 16.52 24.99 4.20
N GLU A 222 15.44 24.49 4.81
CA GLU A 222 15.13 23.06 4.93
C GLU A 222 14.86 22.39 3.58
N GLU A 223 14.19 23.08 2.64
CA GLU A 223 13.94 22.54 1.29
C GLU A 223 15.22 22.41 0.47
N LEU A 224 16.20 23.31 0.66
CA LEU A 224 17.48 23.26 -0.04
C LEU A 224 18.36 22.12 0.47
N GLU A 225 18.32 21.85 1.77
CA GLU A 225 19.05 20.73 2.39
C GLU A 225 18.48 19.38 1.97
N LEU A 226 17.15 19.27 1.84
CA LEU A 226 16.49 18.05 1.34
C LEU A 226 16.84 17.74 -0.12
N GLU A 227 16.89 18.77 -0.97
CA GLU A 227 17.19 18.64 -2.40
C GLU A 227 18.66 18.22 -2.64
N ALA A 228 19.58 18.67 -1.79
CA ALA A 228 20.99 18.25 -1.81
C ALA A 228 21.16 16.77 -1.43
N LEU A 229 20.46 16.32 -0.38
CA LEU A 229 20.48 14.90 0.04
C LEU A 229 19.90 13.96 -1.03
N GLN A 230 18.85 14.40 -1.74
CA GLN A 230 18.27 13.63 -2.84
C GLN A 230 19.21 13.49 -4.04
N GLN A 231 20.06 14.48 -4.30
CA GLN A 231 21.05 14.41 -5.37
C GLN A 231 22.25 13.51 -5.02
N GLU A 232 22.63 13.45 -3.74
CA GLU A 232 23.75 12.62 -3.28
C GLU A 232 23.40 11.11 -3.31
N LEU A 233 22.13 10.76 -3.08
CA LEU A 233 21.63 9.39 -3.14
C LEU A 233 21.32 8.88 -4.56
N ALA A 234 21.41 9.75 -5.57
CA ALA A 234 21.09 9.43 -6.97
C ALA A 234 22.32 8.98 -7.79
N ILE A 235 23.41 8.58 -7.14
CA ILE A 235 24.63 8.00 -7.74
C ILE A 235 24.81 6.57 -7.25
#